data_AF-A0A7C5XJW6-F1
#
_entry.id   AF-A0A7C5XJW6-F1
#
_cell.length_a   1.000
_cell.length_b   1.000
_cell.length_c   1.000
_cell.angle_alpha   90.00
_cell.angle_beta   90.00
_cell.angle_gamma   90.00
#
_symmetry.space_group_name_H-M   'P 1'
#
loop_
_entity.id
_entity.type
_entity.pdbx_description
1 polymer ?
#
loop_
_entity_poly.entity_id
_entity_poly.type
_entity_poly.pdbx_seq_one_letter_code
_entity_poly.pdbx_strand_id
1 'polypeptide(L)'
;APTATVNIIRDYEVVSKFKVVVPDVIEGLIKCKNPRCITNQQREPIKSRFRVVSREPLKLVCDYCSTIHDLGDIEKSLGIT
;
A
#
# COMPACT_ATOMS: atom_id res chain seq x y z
N ALA A 1 4.23 -9.07 3.43
CA ALA A 1 3.75 -10.41 3.84
C ALA A 1 2.33 -10.66 3.31
N PRO A 2 2.17 -11.01 2.02
CA PRO A 2 0.86 -11.17 1.38
C PRO A 2 0.08 -12.41 1.85
N THR A 3 0.76 -13.40 2.43
CA THR A 3 0.18 -14.64 2.95
C THR A 3 -0.10 -14.59 4.47
N ALA A 4 0.01 -13.41 5.08
CA ALA A 4 -0.15 -13.26 6.52
C ALA A 4 -1.59 -13.58 6.96
N THR A 5 -1.68 -14.19 8.15
CA THR A 5 -2.93 -14.38 8.88
C THR A 5 -2.87 -13.58 10.17
N VAL A 6 -3.88 -12.76 10.43
CA VAL A 6 -3.99 -11.98 11.66
C VAL A 6 -4.92 -12.74 12.62
N ASN A 7 -4.40 -13.15 13.78
CA ASN A 7 -5.19 -13.75 14.85
C ASN A 7 -5.55 -12.67 15.88
N ILE A 8 -6.81 -12.62 16.33
CA ILE A 8 -7.23 -11.81 17.46
C ILE A 8 -7.31 -12.73 18.70
N ILE A 9 -6.53 -12.42 19.74
CA ILE A 9 -6.49 -13.20 20.99
C ILE A 9 -7.17 -12.40 22.12
N ARG A 10 -8.08 -13.03 22.87
CA ARG A 10 -8.69 -12.51 24.10
C ARG A 10 -8.74 -13.62 25.12
N ASP A 11 -8.43 -13.30 26.38
CA ASP A 11 -8.42 -14.29 27.47
C ASP A 11 -7.58 -15.54 27.15
N TYR A 12 -6.44 -15.33 26.48
CA TYR A 12 -5.53 -16.39 25.99
C TYR A 12 -6.09 -17.32 24.91
N GLU A 13 -7.29 -17.06 24.38
CA GLU A 13 -7.92 -17.83 23.30
C GLU A 13 -7.96 -17.06 21.98
N VAL A 14 -7.81 -17.77 20.86
CA VAL A 14 -7.94 -17.19 19.51
C VAL A 14 -9.42 -17.04 19.18
N VAL A 15 -9.93 -15.83 19.33
CA VAL A 15 -11.35 -15.51 19.08
C VAL A 15 -11.65 -15.21 17.62
N SER A 16 -10.65 -14.91 16.78
CA SER A 16 -10.85 -14.70 15.34
C SER A 16 -9.57 -14.84 14.51
N LYS A 17 -9.72 -15.20 13.23
CA LYS A 17 -8.64 -15.30 12.23
C LYS A 17 -9.04 -14.57 10.94
N PHE A 18 -8.21 -13.63 10.50
CA PHE A 18 -8.42 -12.88 9.26
C PHE A 18 -7.28 -13.13 8.28
N LYS A 19 -7.64 -13.45 7.03
CA LYS A 19 -6.71 -13.43 5.91
C LYS A 19 -6.48 -11.98 5.50
N VAL A 20 -5.22 -11.57 5.38
CA VAL A 20 -4.90 -10.21 4.95
C VAL A 20 -5.33 -10.03 3.48
N VAL A 21 -6.09 -8.98 3.21
CA VAL A 21 -6.51 -8.57 1.86
C VAL A 21 -5.99 -7.17 1.59
N VAL A 22 -5.55 -6.92 0.36
CA VAL A 22 -5.13 -5.57 -0.05
C VAL A 22 -6.38 -4.66 -0.09
N PRO A 23 -6.39 -3.54 0.66
CA PRO A 23 -7.52 -2.61 0.67
C PRO A 23 -7.67 -1.91 -0.69
N ASP A 24 -8.85 -1.39 -1.02
CA ASP A 24 -9.07 -0.68 -2.29
C ASP A 24 -8.23 0.60 -2.42
N VAL A 25 -7.88 1.21 -1.29
CA VAL A 25 -7.08 2.44 -1.21
C VAL A 25 -5.96 2.27 -0.21
N ILE A 26 -4.77 2.76 -0.58
CA ILE A 26 -3.57 2.83 0.27
C ILE A 26 -3.19 4.30 0.41
N GLU A 27 -3.08 4.79 1.63
CA GLU A 27 -2.74 6.19 1.91
C GLU A 27 -1.53 6.28 2.86
N GLY A 28 -0.56 7.13 2.52
CA GLY A 28 0.58 7.48 3.35
C GLY A 28 1.61 6.36 3.59
N LEU A 29 1.38 5.15 3.08
CA LEU A 29 2.26 4.00 3.32
C LEU A 29 3.42 3.90 2.31
N ILE A 30 3.18 4.26 1.04
CA ILE A 30 4.16 4.13 -0.06
C ILE A 30 4.39 5.48 -0.74
N LYS A 31 5.60 5.73 -1.24
CA LYS A 31 5.96 6.94 -2.01
C LYS A 31 5.70 6.73 -3.50
N CYS A 32 5.34 7.80 -4.20
CA CYS A 32 5.16 7.74 -5.65
C CYS A 32 6.52 7.66 -6.35
N LYS A 33 6.66 6.79 -7.36
CA LYS A 33 7.90 6.58 -8.11
C LYS A 33 8.16 7.70 -9.11
N ASN A 34 7.11 8.45 -9.46
CA ASN A 34 7.22 9.63 -10.28
C ASN A 34 7.88 10.75 -9.44
N PRO A 35 9.13 11.15 -9.73
CA PRO A 35 9.83 12.17 -8.95
C PRO A 35 9.16 13.54 -9.04
N ARG A 36 8.36 13.79 -10.08
CA ARG A 36 7.61 15.03 -10.27
C ARG A 36 6.23 15.03 -9.59
N CYS A 37 5.87 13.94 -8.90
CA CYS A 37 4.59 13.90 -8.19
C CYS A 37 4.56 14.94 -7.06
N ILE A 38 3.41 15.62 -6.92
CA ILE A 38 3.18 16.62 -5.87
C ILE A 38 3.38 16.03 -4.46
N THR A 39 3.05 14.76 -4.27
CA THR A 39 3.20 14.05 -2.98
C THR A 39 4.65 13.85 -2.53
N ASN A 40 5.62 14.11 -3.42
CA ASN A 40 7.05 13.99 -3.11
C ASN A 40 7.68 15.36 -2.80
N GLN A 41 6.94 16.47 -2.91
CA GLN A 41 7.45 17.81 -2.69
C GLN A 41 7.54 18.11 -1.19
N GLN A 42 8.71 18.53 -0.70
CA GLN A 42 8.94 18.78 0.72
C GLN A 42 8.04 19.87 1.33
N ARG A 43 7.58 20.81 0.49
CA ARG A 43 6.74 21.93 0.93
C ARG A 43 5.24 21.61 0.96
N GLU A 44 4.85 20.39 0.55
CA GLU A 44 3.46 19.99 0.45
C GLU A 44 3.11 19.00 1.56
N PRO A 45 2.25 19.36 2.54
CA PRO A 45 1.88 18.51 3.66
C PRO A 45 0.79 17.49 3.27
N ILE A 46 0.95 16.81 2.14
CA ILE A 46 -0.03 15.85 1.62
C ILE A 46 0.48 14.42 1.71
N LYS A 47 -0.42 13.49 2.06
CA LYS A 47 -0.13 12.06 2.00
C LYS A 47 -0.33 11.55 0.58
N SER A 48 0.55 10.63 0.18
CA SER A 48 0.35 9.87 -1.04
C SER A 48 -0.90 9.01 -0.92
N ARG A 49 -1.64 8.86 -2.01
CA ARG A 49 -2.88 8.07 -2.06
C ARG A 49 -2.91 7.27 -3.36
N PHE A 50 -3.23 5.99 -3.23
CA PHE A 50 -3.23 5.05 -4.34
C PHE A 50 -4.49 4.21 -4.32
N ARG A 51 -5.06 3.97 -5.50
CA ARG A 51 -6.16 3.02 -5.71
C ARG A 51 -5.64 1.72 -6.29
N VAL A 52 -6.17 0.59 -5.81
CA VAL A 52 -5.94 -0.73 -6.40
C VAL A 52 -6.76 -0.85 -7.67
N VAL A 53 -6.10 -1.03 -8.81
CA VAL A 53 -6.76 -1.25 -10.11
C VAL A 53 -6.66 -2.69 -10.59
N SER A 54 -5.75 -3.46 -10.01
CA SER A 54 -5.62 -4.90 -10.22
C SER A 54 -5.02 -5.52 -8.96
N ARG A 55 -5.54 -6.68 -8.52
CA ARG A 55 -4.99 -7.43 -7.38
C ARG A 55 -4.02 -8.52 -7.81
N GLU A 56 -4.22 -9.09 -8.99
CA GLU A 56 -3.40 -10.15 -9.58
C GLU A 56 -3.24 -9.91 -11.09
N PRO A 57 -2.08 -9.42 -11.56
CA PRO A 57 -0.96 -8.91 -10.77
C PRO A 57 -1.33 -7.62 -10.03
N LEU A 58 -0.73 -7.36 -8.86
CA LEU A 58 -1.00 -6.16 -8.08
C LEU A 58 -0.56 -4.90 -8.87
N LYS A 59 -1.52 -4.00 -9.12
CA LYS A 59 -1.26 -2.68 -9.71
C LYS A 59 -1.98 -1.61 -8.91
N LEU A 60 -1.23 -0.57 -8.57
CA LEU A 60 -1.73 0.62 -7.89
C LEU A 60 -1.66 1.82 -8.82
N VAL A 61 -2.62 2.74 -8.73
CA VAL A 61 -2.61 4.02 -9.46
C VAL A 61 -2.55 5.15 -8.46
N CYS A 62 -1.60 6.06 -8.61
CA CYS A 62 -1.52 7.28 -7.82
C CYS A 62 -2.70 8.21 -8.13
N ASP A 63 -3.43 8.66 -7.12
CA ASP A 63 -4.57 9.57 -7.31
C ASP A 63 -4.18 10.98 -7.78
N TYR A 64 -2.90 11.35 -7.65
CA TYR A 64 -2.43 12.69 -7.99
C TYR A 64 -1.86 12.78 -9.41
N CYS A 65 -0.92 11.90 -9.76
CA CYS A 65 -0.24 11.94 -11.06
C CYS A 65 -0.63 10.79 -12.00
N SER A 66 -1.58 9.94 -11.61
CA SER A 66 -2.04 8.77 -12.37
C SER A 66 -0.95 7.75 -12.73
N THR A 67 0.25 7.84 -12.15
CA THR A 67 1.34 6.88 -12.39
C THR A 67 0.97 5.52 -11.82
N ILE A 68 1.17 4.47 -12.63
CA ILE A 68 0.95 3.08 -12.25
C ILE A 68 2.19 2.52 -11.53
N HIS A 69 1.96 1.79 -10.45
CA HIS A 69 2.97 1.08 -9.67
C HIS A 69 2.68 -0.42 -9.70
N ASP A 70 3.72 -1.21 -9.97
CA ASP A 70 3.68 -2.67 -9.85
C ASP A 70 4.24 -3.13 -8.50
N LEU A 71 4.28 -4.44 -8.28
CA LEU A 71 4.78 -5.04 -7.05
C LEU A 71 6.22 -4.63 -6.74
N GLY A 72 7.11 -4.56 -7.75
CA GLY A 72 8.51 -4.19 -7.54
C GLY A 72 8.67 -2.74 -7.11
N ASP A 73 7.88 -1.83 -7.70
CA ASP A 73 7.84 -0.43 -7.26
C ASP A 73 7.37 -0.29 -5.80
N ILE A 74 6.40 -1.10 -5.39
CA ILE A 74 5.82 -1.10 -4.03
C ILE A 74 6.86 -1.63 -3.02
N GLU A 75 7.52 -2.73 -3.35
CA GLU A 75 8.56 -3.33 -2.51
C GLU A 75 9.74 -2.39 -2.29
N LYS A 76 10.21 -1.74 -3.36
CA LYS A 76 11.25 -0.71 -3.29
C LYS A 76 10.84 0.48 -2.43
N SER A 77 9.59 0.91 -2.51
CA SER A 77 9.08 1.99 -1.67
C SER A 77 9.01 1.61 -0.18
N LEU A 78 8.83 0.33 0.14
CA LEU A 78 8.77 -0.18 1.51
C LEU A 78 10.14 -0.61 2.05
N GLY A 79 11.20 -0.54 1.22
CA GLY A 79 12.55 -0.96 1.58
C GLY A 79 12.71 -2.47 1.72
N ILE A 80 11.89 -3.26 1.03
CA ILE A 80 11.92 -4.73 1.05
C ILE A 80 12.95 -5.27 0.04
N THR A 81 13.21 -4.51 -1.02
CA THR A 81 14.20 -4.74 -2.08
C THR A 81 15.01 -3.47 -2.33
#